data_AF-A0A4R6T9H6-F1
#
_entry.id   AF-A0A4R6T9H6-F1
#
_cell.length_a   1.000
_cell.length_b   1.000
_cell.length_c   1.000
_cell.angle_alpha   90.00
_cell.angle_beta   90.00
_cell.angle_gamma   90.00
#
_symmetry.space_group_name_H-M   'P 1'
#
loop_
_entity.id
_entity.type
_entity.pdbx_description
1 polymer ?
#
loop_
_entity_poly.entity_id
_entity_poly.type
_entity_poly.pdbx_seq_one_letter_code
_entity_poly.pdbx_strand_id
1 'polypeptide(L)'
;METQDKISITTKTLASGNCQVKFFIEDETRPQYGYLLVTEPKPVGEIIDEIKNRLERRKEELMNLNPFFPLPPAEEDHKFYLFSA
;
A
#
# COMPACT_ATOMS: atom_id res chain seq x y z
N MET A 1 11.18 -18.75 6.49
CA MET A 1 11.58 -17.58 7.29
C MET A 1 10.98 -16.40 6.57
N GLU A 2 9.96 -15.79 7.16
CA GLU A 2 9.21 -14.68 6.57
C GLU A 2 10.13 -13.47 6.55
N THR A 3 10.55 -13.05 5.36
CA THR A 3 11.27 -11.80 5.17
C THR A 3 10.38 -10.71 5.73
N GLN A 4 10.78 -10.12 6.85
CA GLN A 4 10.13 -8.90 7.33
C GLN A 4 10.44 -7.82 6.31
N ASP A 5 9.50 -7.61 5.39
CA ASP A 5 9.50 -6.48 4.47
C ASP A 5 9.83 -5.21 5.26
N LYS A 6 11.02 -4.66 5.03
CA LYS A 6 11.41 -3.39 5.62
C LYS A 6 10.67 -2.30 4.86
N ILE A 7 9.67 -1.73 5.51
CA ILE A 7 8.88 -0.63 4.95
C ILE A 7 9.52 0.69 5.40
N SER A 8 10.15 1.38 4.47
CA SER A 8 10.70 2.72 4.65
C SER A 8 9.67 3.76 4.20
N ILE A 9 9.32 4.71 5.07
CA ILE A 9 8.30 5.72 4.75
C ILE A 9 8.84 7.16 4.79
N THR A 10 8.24 8.03 3.98
CA THR A 10 8.48 9.47 3.97
C THR A 10 7.14 10.19 3.85
N THR A 11 6.86 11.11 4.77
CA THR A 11 5.60 11.86 4.79
C THR A 11 5.80 13.27 4.25
N LYS A 12 4.81 13.77 3.51
CA LYS A 12 4.74 15.13 3.00
C LYS A 12 3.35 15.69 3.22
N THR A 13 3.24 16.75 4.00
CA THR A 13 1.98 17.51 4.14
C THR A 13 1.74 18.32 2.87
N LEU A 14 0.55 18.16 2.29
CA LEU A 14 0.08 18.89 1.11
C LEU A 14 -0.60 20.18 1.54
N ALA A 15 -0.60 21.18 0.66
CA ALA A 15 -1.27 22.47 0.89
C ALA A 15 -2.78 22.34 1.11
N SER A 16 -3.39 21.22 0.69
CA SER A 16 -4.79 20.91 0.90
C SER A 16 -5.12 20.42 2.32
N GLY A 17 -4.13 20.26 3.20
CA GLY A 17 -4.28 19.68 4.54
C GLY A 17 -4.13 18.16 4.60
N ASN A 18 -4.11 17.48 3.44
CA ASN A 18 -3.84 16.04 3.38
C ASN A 18 -2.35 15.74 3.58
N CYS A 19 -2.01 14.55 4.06
CA CYS A 19 -0.66 14.04 4.12
C CYS A 19 -0.47 12.96 3.06
N GLN A 20 0.52 13.15 2.19
CA GLN A 20 0.96 12.13 1.25
C GLN A 20 2.12 11.36 1.89
N VAL A 21 1.95 10.05 2.03
CA VAL A 21 2.99 9.15 2.50
C VAL A 21 3.56 8.40 1.31
N LYS A 22 4.83 8.59 1.02
CA LYS A 22 5.58 7.74 0.12
C LYS A 22 6.16 6.58 0.93
N PHE A 23 5.95 5.35 0.49
CA PHE A 23 6.54 4.17 1.12
C PHE A 23 7.36 3.37 0.12
N PHE A 24 8.36 2.69 0.63
CA PHE A 24 9.24 1.78 -0.09
C PHE A 24 9.26 0.46 0.65
N ILE A 25 9.06 -0.63 -0.08
CA ILE A 25 9.13 -1.99 0.39
C ILE A 25 10.47 -2.53 -0.09
N GLU A 26 11.39 -2.64 0.86
CA GLU A 26 12.72 -3.22 0.62
C GLU A 26 12.59 -4.75 0.72
N ASP A 27 12.02 -5.35 -0.32
CA ASP A 27 12.06 -6.79 -0.54
C ASP A 27 13.23 -7.14 -1.46
N GLU A 28 13.99 -8.18 -1.12
CA GLU A 28 15.18 -8.60 -1.89
C GLU A 28 14.83 -9.12 -3.30
N THR A 29 13.59 -9.58 -3.51
CA THR A 29 13.15 -10.19 -4.76
C THR A 29 12.29 -9.28 -5.61
N ARG A 30 11.53 -8.37 -4.99
CA ARG A 30 10.57 -7.48 -5.66
C ARG A 30 10.51 -6.13 -4.95
N PRO A 31 11.45 -5.21 -5.21
CA PRO A 31 11.36 -3.87 -4.66
C PRO A 31 10.09 -3.18 -5.16
N GLN A 32 9.30 -2.65 -4.23
CA GLN A 32 8.07 -1.94 -4.54
C GLN A 32 8.09 -0.58 -3.87
N TYR A 33 7.42 0.40 -4.47
CA TYR A 33 7.19 1.68 -3.82
C TYR A 33 5.77 2.15 -4.10
N GLY A 34 5.27 3.02 -3.24
CA GLY A 34 3.90 3.46 -3.37
C GLY A 34 3.62 4.77 -2.65
N TYR A 35 2.39 5.21 -2.80
CA TYR A 35 1.86 6.42 -2.20
C TYR A 35 0.55 6.11 -1.49
N LEU A 36 0.45 6.51 -0.23
CA LEU A 36 -0.76 6.50 0.55
C LEU A 36 -1.18 7.95 0.84
N LEU A 37 -2.40 8.32 0.48
CA LEU A 37 -2.98 9.61 0.81
C LEU A 37 -3.81 9.48 2.09
N VAL A 38 -3.38 10.16 3.15
CA VAL A 38 -4.12 10.24 4.41
C VAL A 38 -4.66 11.66 4.61
N THR A 39 -5.91 11.78 5.06
CA THR A 39 -6.57 13.08 5.26
C THR A 39 -6.11 13.78 6.53
N GLU A 40 -5.53 13.03 7.47
CA GLU A 40 -5.10 13.52 8.77
C GLU A 40 -3.72 12.93 9.13
N PRO A 41 -2.89 13.66 9.91
CA PRO A 41 -1.61 13.14 10.37
C PRO A 41 -1.83 11.94 11.31
N LYS A 42 -1.55 10.74 10.81
CA LYS A 42 -1.53 9.50 11.59
C LYS A 42 -0.12 9.21 12.11
N PRO A 43 0.04 8.51 13.25
CA PRO A 43 1.34 8.05 13.70
C PRO A 43 1.93 7.02 12.73
N VAL A 44 3.26 6.96 12.67
CA VAL A 44 4.01 6.10 11.74
C VAL A 44 3.61 4.63 11.84
N GLY A 45 3.38 4.12 13.05
CA GLY A 45 2.96 2.72 13.26
C GLY A 45 1.64 2.39 12.57
N GLU A 46 0.63 3.26 12.71
CA GLU A 46 -0.69 3.10 12.07
C GLU A 46 -0.60 3.17 10.55
N ILE A 47 0.30 4.02 10.02
CA ILE A 47 0.54 4.11 8.58
C ILE A 47 1.15 2.82 8.04
N ILE A 48 2.12 2.25 8.76
CA ILE A 48 2.76 0.99 8.37
C ILE A 48 1.74 -0.15 8.41
N ASP A 49 0.91 -0.22 9.46
CA ASP A 49 -0.15 -1.22 9.58
C ASP A 49 -1.17 -1.11 8.44
N GLU A 50 -1.59 0.12 8.11
CA GLU A 50 -2.51 0.36 6.99
C GLU A 50 -1.90 -0.03 5.64
N ILE A 51 -0.61 0.23 5.42
CA ILE A 51 0.10 -0.22 4.20
C ILE A 51 0.10 -1.75 4.14
N LYS A 52 0.44 -2.44 5.24
CA LYS A 52 0.46 -3.91 5.29
C LYS A 52 -0.92 -4.52 5.02
N ASN A 53 -1.94 -4.05 5.71
CA ASN A 53 -3.33 -4.50 5.52
C ASN A 53 -3.78 -4.35 4.06
N ARG A 54 -3.43 -3.23 3.40
CA ARG A 54 -3.76 -3.01 1.97
C ARG A 54 -2.96 -3.93 1.03
N LEU A 55 -1.69 -4.20 1.33
CA LEU A 55 -0.88 -5.15 0.57
C LEU A 55 -1.42 -6.59 0.70
N GLU A 56 -1.78 -7.00 1.92
CA GLU A 56 -2.36 -8.31 2.21
C GLU A 56 -3.70 -8.48 1.48
N ARG A 57 -4.62 -7.52 1.62
CA ARG A 57 -5.90 -7.54 0.90
C ARG A 57 -5.70 -7.69 -0.60
N ARG A 58 -4.77 -6.92 -1.19
CA ARG A 58 -4.47 -7.00 -2.62
C ARG A 58 -3.89 -8.37 -3.03
N LYS A 59 -3.05 -8.96 -2.18
CA LYS A 59 -2.49 -10.30 -2.38
C LYS A 59 -3.58 -11.36 -2.31
N GLU A 60 -4.52 -11.24 -1.37
CA GLU A 60 -5.68 -12.12 -1.24
C GLU A 60 -6.62 -12.00 -2.45
N GLU A 61 -6.84 -10.79 -2.97
CA GLU A 61 -7.62 -10.55 -4.19
C GLU A 61 -6.95 -11.18 -5.42
N LEU A 62 -5.62 -11.08 -5.54
CA LEU A 62 -4.83 -11.74 -6.59
C LEU A 62 -4.87 -13.28 -6.46
N MET A 63 -4.87 -13.81 -5.24
CA MET A 63 -4.90 -15.27 -5.00
C MET A 63 -6.30 -15.87 -5.17
N ASN A 64 -7.36 -15.10 -4.91
CA ASN A 64 -8.76 -15.49 -5.11
C ASN A 64 -9.26 -15.28 -6.56
N LEU A 65 -8.35 -15.00 -7.51
CA LEU A 65 -8.66 -14.95 -8.94
C LEU A 65 -9.10 -16.33 -9.44
N ASN A 66 -10.40 -16.63 -9.32
CA ASN A 66 -11.01 -17.75 -10.01
C ASN A 66 -11.09 -17.42 -11.51
N PRO A 67 -10.41 -18.15 -12.40
CA PRO A 67 -10.31 -17.80 -13.82
C PRO A 67 -11.66 -17.83 -14.57
N PHE A 68 -12.72 -18.34 -13.94
CA PHE A 68 -14.06 -18.49 -14.53
C PHE A 68 -15.06 -17.40 -14.12
N PHE A 69 -14.72 -16.51 -13.18
CA PHE A 69 -15.61 -15.44 -12.76
C PHE A 69 -14.95 -14.08 -12.98
N PRO A 70 -15.57 -13.15 -13.75
CA PRO A 70 -15.07 -11.79 -13.82
C PRO A 70 -15.14 -11.19 -12.41
N LEU A 71 -14.01 -10.69 -11.93
CA LEU A 71 -13.97 -9.97 -10.66
C LEU A 71 -14.93 -8.77 -10.74
N PRO A 72 -15.69 -8.47 -9.66
CA PRO A 72 -16.29 -7.15 -9.54
C PRO A 72 -15.16 -6.12 -9.67
N PRO A 73 -15.41 -4.96 -10.31
CA PRO A 73 -14.40 -3.91 -10.37
C PRO A 73 -13.95 -3.62 -8.95
N ALA A 74 -12.65 -3.84 -8.66
CA ALA A 74 -12.08 -3.48 -7.38
C ALA A 74 -12.41 -2.01 -7.15
N GLU A 75 -13.00 -1.66 -6.00
CA GLU A 75 -13.19 -0.26 -5.64
C GLU A 75 -11.84 0.42 -5.82
N GLU A 76 -11.76 1.37 -6.76
CA GLU A 76 -10.53 2.08 -7.03
C GLU A 76 -10.12 2.81 -5.75
N ASP A 77 -9.13 2.26 -5.07
CA ASP A 77 -8.54 2.90 -3.91
C ASP A 77 -7.69 4.07 -4.39
N HIS A 78 -8.35 5.17 -4.73
CA HIS A 78 -7.71 6.41 -5.18
C HIS A 78 -6.77 7.03 -4.14
N LYS A 79 -6.70 6.43 -2.94
CA LYS A 79 -5.81 6.83 -1.84
C LYS A 79 -4.58 5.93 -1.73
N PHE A 80 -4.48 4.82 -2.47
CA PHE A 80 -3.34 3.90 -2.40
C PHE A 80 -2.83 3.48 -3.78
N TYR A 81 -1.59 3.90 -4.06
CA TYR A 81 -0.89 3.58 -5.29
C TYR A 81 0.31 2.71 -4.96
N LEU A 82 0.50 1.64 -5.72
CA LEU A 82 1.62 0.72 -5.58
C LEU A 82 2.23 0.50 -6.96
N PHE A 83 3.54 0.62 -7.03
CA PHE A 83 4.35 0.44 -8.23
C PHE A 83 5.41 -0.64 -7.94
N SER A 84 5.52 -1.60 -8.83
CA SER A 84 6.66 -2.53 -8.89
C SER A 84 7.77 -1.87 -9.70
N ALA A 85 8.99 -1.86 -9.16
CA ALA A 85 10.19 -1.42 -9.89
C ALA A 85 10.79 -2.55 -10.72
#